data_AF-A0A3S3QU91-F1
#
_entry.id   AF-A0A3S3QU91-F1
#
_cell.length_a   1.000
_cell.length_b   1.000
_cell.length_c   1.000
_cell.angle_alpha   90.00
_cell.angle_beta   90.00
_cell.angle_gamma   90.00
#
_symmetry.space_group_name_H-M   'P 1'
#
loop_
_entity.id
_entity.type
_entity.pdbx_description
1 polymer ?
#
loop_
_entity_poly.entity_id
_entity_poly.type
_entity_poly.pdbx_seq_one_letter_code
_entity_poly.pdbx_strand_id
1 'polypeptide(L)' 'TSIRDLIRTNRYWLESVLVQSSRHPERLEWPKTIQSDIAAITVDEVSALAAKYLQPEKAAEVVLLPTKKE' A
#
# COMPACT_ATOMS: atom_id res chain seq x y z
N THR A 1 17.63 -1.82 4.01
CA THR A 1 16.44 -1.69 3.13
C THR A 1 15.50 -0.72 3.77
N SER A 2 14.85 0.17 3.01
CA SER A 2 13.99 1.24 3.54
C SER A 2 12.95 0.75 4.57
N ILE A 3 12.39 -0.46 4.38
CA ILE A 3 11.43 -1.07 5.32
C ILE A 3 11.99 -1.32 6.73
N ARG A 4 13.27 -1.68 6.85
CA ARG A 4 13.92 -1.96 8.15
C ARG A 4 14.10 -0.69 8.97
N ASP A 5 14.28 0.43 8.28
CA ASP A 5 14.43 1.73 8.91
C ASP A 5 13.06 2.32 9.27
N LEU A 6 12.05 2.12 8.41
CA LEU A 6 10.66 2.53 8.66
C LEU A 6 10.11 2.01 9.99
N ILE A 7 10.25 0.71 10.26
CA ILE A 7 9.71 0.07 11.47
C ILE A 7 10.35 0.56 12.78
N ARG A 8 11.50 1.24 12.70
CA ARG A 8 12.20 1.82 13.84
C ARG A 8 11.75 3.26 14.16
N THR A 9 10.84 3.82 13.35
CA THR A 9 10.37 5.19 13.54
C THR A 9 9.11 5.24 14.39
N ASN A 10 8.99 6.25 15.26
CA ASN A 10 7.75 6.51 16.01
C ASN A 10 6.57 6.73 15.09
N ARG A 11 6.81 7.32 13.91
CA ARG A 11 5.80 7.56 12.90
C ARG A 11 5.11 6.26 12.47
N TYR A 12 5.87 5.21 12.17
CA TYR A 12 5.31 3.91 11.83
C TYR A 12 4.41 3.35 12.95
N TRP A 13 4.87 3.41 14.19
CA TRP A 13 4.09 2.90 15.32
C TRP A 13 2.82 3.71 15.57
N LEU A 14 2.90 5.04 15.61
CA LEU A 14 1.77 5.91 15.91
C LEU A 14 0.76 5.98 14.75
N GLU A 15 1.24 6.10 13.50
CA GLU A 15 0.39 6.37 12.34
C GLU A 15 0.06 5.12 11.51
N SER A 16 0.64 3.96 11.79
CA SER A 16 0.32 2.71 11.07
C SER A 16 -0.18 1.61 12.01
N VAL A 17 0.60 1.27 13.04
CA VAL A 17 0.27 0.13 13.93
C VAL A 17 -0.79 0.48 14.96
N LEU A 18 -0.62 1.57 15.71
CA LEU A 18 -1.47 1.91 16.85
C LEU A 18 -2.73 2.67 16.43
N VAL A 19 -2.70 3.41 15.33
CA VAL A 19 -3.87 4.14 14.85
C VAL A 19 -4.99 3.14 14.51
N GLN A 20 -6.16 3.35 15.12
CA GLN A 20 -7.36 2.51 14.96
C GLN A 20 -7.18 1.02 15.32
N SER A 21 -6.09 0.62 16.00
CA SER A 21 -5.86 -0.78 16.38
C SER A 21 -6.93 -1.35 17.30
N SER A 22 -7.62 -0.49 18.06
CA SER A 22 -8.78 -0.89 18.86
C SER A 22 -9.96 -1.39 18.03
N ARG A 23 -10.10 -0.93 16.78
CA ARG A 23 -11.13 -1.37 15.83
C ARG A 23 -10.62 -2.43 14.87
N HIS A 24 -9.30 -2.46 14.66
CA HIS A 24 -8.59 -3.33 13.73
C HIS A 24 -7.42 -4.03 14.46
N PRO A 25 -7.71 -5.02 15.33
CA PRO A 25 -6.69 -5.67 16.15
C PRO A 25 -5.62 -6.38 15.32
N GLU A 26 -5.93 -6.77 14.07
CA GLU A 26 -4.98 -7.35 13.11
C GLU A 26 -3.76 -6.45 12.86
N ARG A 27 -3.89 -5.12 13.04
CA ARG A 27 -2.77 -4.19 12.89
C ARG A 27 -1.64 -4.40 13.90
N LEU A 28 -1.95 -4.98 15.06
CA LEU A 28 -0.96 -5.33 16.08
C LEU A 28 -0.12 -6.56 15.69
N GLU A 29 -0.62 -7.37 14.75
CA GLU A 29 0.09 -8.53 14.22
C GLU A 29 1.07 -8.14 13.11
N TRP A 30 0.73 -7.14 12.29
CA TRP A 30 1.55 -6.67 11.17
C TRP A 30 3.03 -6.44 11.49
N PRO A 31 3.43 -5.73 12.58
CA PRO A 31 4.85 -5.50 12.84
C PRO A 31 5.66 -6.78 13.10
N LYS A 32 5.01 -7.90 13.44
CA LYS A 32 5.68 -9.17 13.69
C LYS A 32 6.18 -9.83 12.41
N THR A 33 5.47 -9.64 11.29
CA THR A 33 5.73 -10.35 10.03
C THR A 33 6.00 -9.42 8.84
N ILE A 34 5.79 -8.11 8.95
CA ILE A 34 5.87 -7.16 7.82
C ILE A 34 7.17 -7.28 6.98
N GLN A 35 8.30 -7.56 7.62
CA GLN A 35 9.57 -7.73 6.89
C GLN A 35 9.63 -9.02 6.08
N SER A 36 9.15 -10.14 6.64
CA SER A 36 9.08 -11.42 5.93
C SER A 36 8.01 -11.39 4.86
N ASP A 37 6.87 -10.76 5.14
CA ASP A 37 5.74 -10.68 4.23
C ASP A 37 6.12 -9.90 2.97
N ILE A 38 6.79 -8.76 3.12
CA ILE A 38 7.28 -7.97 1.97
C ILE A 38 8.36 -8.73 1.19
N ALA A 39 9.21 -9.50 1.86
CA ALA A 39 10.21 -10.32 1.18
C ALA A 39 9.60 -11.52 0.43
N ALA A 40 8.42 -11.97 0.84
CA ALA A 40 7.73 -13.12 0.24
C ALA A 40 6.83 -12.77 -0.95
N ILE A 41 6.58 -11.46 -1.21
CA ILE A 41 5.72 -11.02 -2.32
C ILE A 41 6.22 -11.58 -3.65
N THR A 42 5.33 -12.21 -4.40
CA THR A 42 5.61 -12.74 -5.74
C THR A 42 4.97 -11.92 -6.85
N VAL A 43 5.52 -12.03 -8.07
CA VAL A 43 4.96 -11.38 -9.26
C VAL A 43 3.57 -11.91 -9.57
N ASP A 44 3.37 -13.22 -9.47
CA ASP A 44 2.10 -13.88 -9.78
C ASP A 44 0.97 -13.40 -8.87
N GLU A 45 1.24 -13.25 -7.56
CA GLU A 45 0.27 -12.69 -6.61
C GLU A 45 -0.09 -11.24 -6.95
N VAL A 46 0.90 -10.41 -7.30
CA VAL A 46 0.67 -9.01 -7.66
C VAL A 46 -0.13 -8.92 -8.96
N SER A 47 0.20 -9.73 -9.97
CA SER A 47 -0.53 -9.80 -11.24
C SER A 47 -1.97 -10.27 -11.03
N ALA A 48 -2.21 -11.26 -10.16
CA ALA A 48 -3.55 -11.72 -9.82
C ALA A 48 -4.38 -10.63 -9.12
N LEU A 49 -3.78 -9.89 -8.18
CA LEU A 49 -4.43 -8.76 -7.53
C LEU A 49 -4.73 -7.62 -8.50
N ALA A 50 -3.80 -7.32 -9.41
CA ALA A 50 -3.99 -6.33 -10.46
C ALA A 50 -5.19 -6.70 -11.35
N ALA A 51 -5.26 -7.94 -11.84
CA ALA A 51 -6.39 -8.41 -12.64
C ALA A 51 -7.73 -8.32 -11.89
N LYS A 52 -7.73 -8.56 -10.57
CA LYS A 52 -8.94 -8.49 -9.74
C LYS A 52 -9.46 -7.05 -9.58
N TYR A 53 -8.57 -6.09 -9.33
CA TYR A 53 -8.97 -4.74 -8.91
C TYR A 53 -8.81 -3.66 -9.98
N LEU A 54 -7.87 -3.81 -10.91
CA LEU A 54 -7.63 -2.86 -12.00
C LEU A 54 -8.41 -3.26 -13.26
N GLN A 55 -9.74 -3.16 -13.17
CA GLN A 55 -10.66 -3.51 -14.26
C GLN A 55 -10.70 -2.37 -15.29
N PRO A 56 -10.26 -2.58 -16.54
CA PRO A 56 -10.25 -1.53 -17.57
C PRO A 56 -11.64 -0.93 -17.81
N GLU A 57 -12.70 -1.72 -17.66
CA GLU A 57 -14.08 -1.30 -17.86
C GLU A 57 -14.56 -0.30 -16.80
N LYS A 58 -13.86 -0.23 -15.66
CA LYS A 58 -14.12 0.71 -14.57
C LYS A 58 -13.09 1.83 -14.52
N ALA A 59 -12.15 1.87 -15.47
CA ALA A 59 -11.14 2.91 -15.51
C ALA A 59 -11.75 4.24 -15.93
N ALA A 60 -11.39 5.31 -15.21
CA ALA A 60 -11.68 6.68 -15.60
C ALA A 60 -10.36 7.35 -15.99
N GLU A 61 -10.28 7.83 -17.22
CA GLU A 61 -9.09 8.53 -17.73
C GLU A 61 -9.43 10.00 -18.00
N VAL A 62 -8.58 10.90 -17.50
CA VAL A 62 -8.68 12.34 -17.74
C VAL A 62 -7.35 12.83 -18.29
N VAL A 63 -7.38 13.34 -19.52
CA VAL A 63 -6.20 13.91 -20.18
C VAL A 63 -6.37 15.42 -20.28
N LEU A 64 -5.48 16.16 -19.61
CA LEU A 64 -5.45 17.62 -19.65
C LEU A 64 -4.50 18.09 -20.74
N LEU A 65 -5.05 18.72 -21.78
CA LEU A 65 -4.27 19.30 -22.87
C LEU A 65 -4.15 20.82 -22.69
N PRO A 66 -2.98 21.41 -22.99
CA PRO A 66 -2.81 22.85 -22.91
C PRO A 66 -3.65 23.57 -23.97
N THR A 67 -4.37 24.61 -23.57
CA THR A 67 -5.09 25.49 -24.50
C THR A 67 -4.11 26.50 -25.10
N LYS A 68 -4.16 26.69 -26.43
CA LYS A 68 -3.37 27.71 -27.12
C LYS A 68 -3.80 29.10 -26.61
N LYS A 69 -2.86 29.91 -26.14
CA LYS A 69 -3.10 31.33 -25.81
C LYS A 69 -3.33 32.09 -27.13
N GLU A 70 -4.47 32.77 -27.24
CA GLU A 70 -4.69 33.88 -28.19
C GLU A 70 -4.01 35.16 -27.68
#